data_AF-A0A7V3T8D2-F1
#
_entry.id   AF-A0A7V3T8D2-F1
#
_cell.length_a   1.000
_cell.length_b   1.000
_cell.length_c   1.000
_cell.angle_alpha   90.00
_cell.angle_beta   90.00
_cell.angle_gamma   90.00
#
_symmetry.space_group_name_H-M   'P 1'
#
loop_
_entity.id
_entity.type
_entity.pdbx_description
1 polymer ?
#
loop_
_entity_poly.entity_id
_entity_poly.type
_entity_poly.pdbx_seq_one_letter_code
_entity_poly.pdbx_strand_id
1 'polypeptide(L)'
;MSAALRRRLRLNVLCPRSCVLGLPIPVLNAPCPMLPAPCPPGGSGLRTCLAAVVGLAWGKRWVYGRAVSTLLRLIGVMNAVVWFGGSLFFTLAVAPTFFTAEVKQVFSDAYAGWIAQKVMERFYLLQLWCGAIAVAHQLAERVYLGRVLPRLSLYVLAGVIAVGLTGGLWLQPKLTRLHQTVYREELYRQAVTPAQRQQAQRAFRLWHGLAQGLNVLALIGLGYYTWRVMNPPDPTRYISAAKFRY
;
A
#
# COMPACT_ATOMS: atom_id res chain seq x y z
N MET A 1 9.38 -50.88 12.91
CA MET A 1 9.83 -49.84 11.96
C MET A 1 11.35 -49.84 11.91
N SER A 2 11.87 -50.60 10.93
CA SER A 2 13.29 -50.83 10.69
C SER A 2 13.85 -49.83 9.68
N ALA A 3 15.19 -49.67 9.73
CA ALA A 3 16.06 -49.27 8.62
C ALA A 3 16.34 -47.78 8.33
N ALA A 4 16.32 -46.87 9.32
CA ALA A 4 16.75 -45.47 9.12
C ALA A 4 17.92 -44.98 9.99
N LEU A 5 18.56 -45.85 10.79
CA LEU A 5 19.48 -45.42 11.86
C LEU A 5 20.96 -45.86 11.71
N ARG A 6 21.48 -46.05 10.48
CA ARG A 6 22.83 -46.65 10.35
C ARG A 6 23.66 -46.17 9.16
N ARG A 7 23.79 -44.85 8.95
CA ARG A 7 24.77 -44.30 7.99
C ARG A 7 25.23 -42.86 8.31
N ARG A 8 25.39 -42.53 9.59
CA ARG A 8 26.43 -41.59 10.04
C ARG A 8 27.58 -42.44 10.60
N LEU A 9 28.82 -41.99 10.40
CA LEU A 9 30.11 -42.58 10.82
C LEU A 9 30.84 -43.48 9.80
N ARG A 10 31.57 -42.83 8.88
CA ARG A 10 33.01 -43.08 8.64
C ARG A 10 33.63 -41.69 8.41
N LEU A 11 34.35 -41.13 9.40
CA LEU A 11 35.81 -41.24 9.58
C LEU A 11 36.54 -40.75 8.32
N ASN A 12 37.00 -39.49 8.29
CA ASN A 12 38.33 -39.03 8.72
C ASN A 12 39.46 -39.92 8.19
N VAL A 13 40.44 -39.30 7.50
CA VAL A 13 41.91 -39.50 7.60
C VAL A 13 42.60 -39.17 6.26
N LEU A 14 43.69 -38.37 6.35
CA LEU A 14 44.74 -38.00 5.37
C LEU A 14 44.43 -36.86 4.37
N CYS A 15 45.27 -35.84 4.15
CA CYS A 15 46.46 -35.32 4.83
C CYS A 15 46.78 -33.95 4.18
N PRO A 16 47.32 -32.97 4.92
CA PRO A 16 47.83 -31.68 4.41
C PRO A 16 49.36 -31.69 4.21
N ARG A 17 49.91 -30.60 3.62
CA ARG A 17 51.34 -30.28 3.31
C ARG A 17 51.74 -30.67 1.87
N SER A 18 52.27 -29.75 1.05
CA SER A 18 53.56 -29.09 1.27
C SER A 18 53.66 -27.68 0.65
N CYS A 19 53.95 -26.70 1.50
CA CYS A 19 54.76 -25.53 1.17
C CYS A 19 56.15 -25.81 1.74
N VAL A 20 57.20 -25.94 0.92
CA VAL A 20 58.58 -25.69 1.37
C VAL A 20 59.48 -25.28 0.18
N LEU A 21 60.28 -24.23 0.42
CA LEU A 21 61.57 -23.87 -0.21
C LEU A 21 61.61 -23.11 -1.55
N GLY A 22 61.61 -21.76 -1.43
CA GLY A 22 62.85 -20.97 -1.54
C GLY A 22 63.33 -20.54 -2.93
N LEU A 23 63.08 -19.27 -3.29
CA LEU A 23 64.03 -18.28 -3.84
C LEU A 23 63.28 -17.00 -4.30
N PRO A 24 63.94 -15.82 -4.31
CA PRO A 24 63.31 -14.51 -4.47
C PRO A 24 63.28 -14.02 -5.94
N ILE A 25 62.30 -13.15 -6.25
CA ILE A 25 62.10 -12.37 -7.51
C ILE A 25 61.60 -13.29 -8.66
N PRO A 26 60.51 -12.99 -9.43
CA PRO A 26 60.52 -11.82 -10.31
C PRO A 26 59.17 -11.27 -10.88
N VAL A 27 59.32 -10.20 -11.67
CA VAL A 27 58.47 -9.70 -12.77
C VAL A 27 57.06 -9.20 -12.47
N LEU A 28 56.94 -7.88 -12.62
CA LEU A 28 55.74 -7.12 -12.91
C LEU A 28 55.05 -7.66 -14.19
N ASN A 29 54.14 -8.62 -14.04
CA ASN A 29 53.31 -9.14 -15.14
C ASN A 29 51.89 -8.59 -14.96
N ALA A 30 51.69 -7.34 -15.38
CA ALA A 30 50.37 -6.78 -15.57
C ALA A 30 49.80 -7.34 -16.88
N PRO A 31 48.74 -8.17 -16.88
CA PRO A 31 48.04 -8.48 -18.11
C PRO A 31 47.32 -7.21 -18.59
N CYS A 32 47.75 -6.70 -19.75
CA CYS A 32 46.96 -5.77 -20.54
C CYS A 32 45.53 -6.32 -20.69
N PRO A 33 44.49 -5.49 -20.55
CA PRO A 33 43.13 -5.92 -20.84
C PRO A 33 43.08 -6.30 -22.32
N MET A 34 42.94 -7.60 -22.59
CA MET A 34 42.73 -8.11 -23.94
C MET A 34 41.56 -7.35 -24.57
N LEU A 35 41.82 -6.76 -25.73
CA LEU A 35 40.76 -6.35 -26.65
C LEU A 35 39.82 -7.53 -26.91
N PRO A 36 38.50 -7.30 -27.02
CA PRO A 36 37.56 -8.35 -27.35
C PRO A 36 37.87 -8.91 -28.74
N ALA A 37 37.95 -10.24 -28.82
CA ALA A 37 38.21 -10.99 -30.03
C ALA A 37 37.20 -10.65 -31.16
N PRO A 38 37.61 -10.70 -32.43
CA PRO A 38 36.72 -10.53 -33.57
C PRO A 38 35.70 -11.69 -33.61
N CYS A 39 34.43 -11.33 -33.82
CA CYS A 39 33.31 -12.28 -33.86
C CYS A 39 33.46 -13.28 -35.02
N PRO A 40 33.14 -14.58 -34.82
CA PRO A 40 33.14 -15.55 -35.90
C PRO A 40 31.98 -15.31 -36.88
N PRO A 41 32.19 -15.44 -38.20
CA PRO A 41 31.14 -15.30 -39.20
C PRO A 41 30.34 -16.61 -39.28
N GLY A 42 29.34 -16.75 -38.42
CA GLY A 42 28.39 -17.86 -38.43
C GLY A 42 27.03 -17.39 -37.91
N GLY A 43 26.00 -17.56 -38.73
CA GLY A 43 24.66 -16.94 -38.65
C GLY A 43 23.79 -17.19 -37.41
N SER A 44 24.37 -17.55 -36.26
CA SER A 44 23.72 -17.67 -34.95
C SER A 44 24.22 -16.64 -33.91
N GLY A 45 25.25 -15.84 -34.23
CA GLY A 45 25.91 -14.92 -33.29
C GLY A 45 25.20 -13.59 -33.00
N LEU A 46 24.16 -13.22 -33.77
CA LEU A 46 23.51 -11.91 -33.62
C LEU A 46 22.71 -11.80 -32.30
N ARG A 47 22.14 -12.91 -31.81
CA ARG A 47 21.37 -12.95 -30.56
C ARG A 47 22.27 -12.86 -29.33
N THR A 48 23.48 -13.40 -29.41
CA THR A 48 24.44 -13.46 -28.29
C THR A 48 25.16 -12.12 -28.09
N CYS A 49 25.49 -11.40 -29.17
CA CYS A 49 26.04 -10.05 -29.08
C CYS A 49 25.02 -9.03 -28.54
N LEU A 50 23.74 -9.14 -28.93
CA LEU A 50 22.69 -8.26 -28.42
C LEU A 50 22.46 -8.45 -26.91
N ALA A 51 22.56 -9.69 -26.40
CA ALA A 51 22.47 -9.97 -24.97
C ALA A 51 23.62 -9.34 -24.16
N ALA A 52 24.84 -9.32 -24.71
CA ALA A 52 26.01 -8.72 -24.06
C ALA A 52 25.93 -7.18 -24.00
N VAL A 53 25.45 -6.54 -25.06
CA VAL A 53 25.26 -5.06 -25.10
C VAL A 53 24.09 -4.63 -24.21
N VAL A 54 23.01 -5.40 -24.13
CA VAL A 54 21.89 -5.13 -23.21
C VAL A 54 22.29 -5.34 -21.74
N GLY A 55 23.20 -6.28 -21.44
CA GLY A 55 23.69 -6.54 -20.08
C GLY A 55 24.52 -5.38 -19.48
N LEU A 56 25.28 -4.65 -20.30
CA LEU A 56 26.16 -3.56 -19.84
C LEU A 56 25.43 -2.23 -19.58
N ALA A 57 24.32 -1.97 -20.28
CA ALA A 57 23.48 -0.78 -20.04
C ALA A 57 22.71 -0.85 -18.70
N TRP A 58 22.67 -2.01 -18.04
CA TRP A 58 21.95 -2.20 -16.79
C TRP A 58 22.83 -1.93 -15.55
N GLY A 59 24.16 -1.96 -15.64
CA GLY A 59 25.06 -1.88 -14.48
C GLY A 59 24.86 -0.65 -13.58
N LYS A 60 24.57 0.53 -14.14
CA LYS A 60 24.25 1.75 -13.37
C LYS A 60 22.77 1.85 -12.94
N ARG A 61 21.87 1.13 -13.62
CA ARG A 61 20.42 1.08 -13.33
C ARG A 61 20.11 0.29 -12.05
N TRP A 62 21.01 -0.60 -11.62
CA TRP A 62 20.85 -1.48 -10.45
C TRP A 62 21.01 -0.81 -9.08
N VAL A 63 21.77 0.29 -8.97
CA VAL A 63 21.88 1.06 -7.72
C VAL A 63 20.72 2.05 -7.61
N TYR A 64 20.40 2.75 -8.71
CA TYR A 64 19.26 3.68 -8.78
C TYR A 64 17.93 2.95 -8.57
N GLY A 65 17.74 1.77 -9.16
CA GLY A 65 16.53 0.96 -9.00
C GLY A 65 16.28 0.50 -7.56
N ARG A 66 17.32 0.26 -6.77
CA ARG A 66 17.19 -0.11 -5.34
C ARG A 66 16.77 1.09 -4.48
N ALA A 67 17.40 2.25 -4.66
CA ALA A 67 17.05 3.46 -3.91
C ALA A 67 15.62 3.94 -4.23
N VAL A 68 15.25 3.95 -5.52
CA VAL A 68 13.91 4.34 -5.98
C VAL A 68 12.85 3.36 -5.45
N SER A 69 13.11 2.05 -5.49
CA SER A 69 12.20 1.04 -4.93
C SER A 69 11.94 1.23 -3.43
N THR A 70 12.99 1.48 -2.65
CA THR A 70 12.87 1.74 -1.21
C THR A 70 12.09 3.02 -0.94
N LEU A 71 12.35 4.08 -1.70
CA LEU A 71 11.67 5.37 -1.55
C LEU A 71 10.18 5.27 -1.92
N LEU A 72 9.84 4.62 -3.03
CA LEU A 72 8.45 4.34 -3.40
C LEU A 72 7.76 3.58 -2.26
N ARG A 73 8.37 2.49 -1.77
CA ARG A 73 7.77 1.70 -0.69
C ARG A 73 7.55 2.52 0.59
N LEU A 74 8.51 3.37 0.96
CA LEU A 74 8.39 4.25 2.12
C LEU A 74 7.20 5.21 1.97
N ILE A 75 7.05 5.84 0.80
CA ILE A 75 5.92 6.74 0.51
C ILE A 75 4.59 5.99 0.61
N GLY A 76 4.50 4.79 0.04
CA GLY A 76 3.30 3.96 0.12
C GLY A 76 2.92 3.58 1.55
N VAL A 77 3.89 3.18 2.37
CA VAL A 77 3.67 2.87 3.79
C VAL A 77 3.25 4.11 4.57
N MET A 78 3.94 5.24 4.39
CA MET A 78 3.60 6.50 5.05
C MET A 78 2.19 6.96 4.71
N ASN A 79 1.81 6.94 3.42
CA ASN A 79 0.46 7.26 2.99
C ASN A 79 -0.58 6.31 3.61
N ALA A 80 -0.31 5.00 3.62
CA ALA A 80 -1.23 4.04 4.21
C ALA A 80 -1.42 4.25 5.72
N VAL A 81 -0.35 4.50 6.47
CA VAL A 81 -0.41 4.76 7.91
C VAL A 81 -1.13 6.07 8.23
N VAL A 82 -0.83 7.15 7.50
CA VAL A 82 -1.52 8.44 7.66
C VAL A 82 -3.01 8.31 7.32
N TRP A 83 -3.32 7.61 6.24
CA TRP A 83 -4.68 7.40 5.80
C TRP A 83 -5.49 6.57 6.80
N PHE A 84 -4.93 5.44 7.24
CA PHE A 84 -5.57 4.57 8.23
C PHE A 84 -5.67 5.23 9.60
N GLY A 85 -4.60 5.85 10.09
CA GLY A 85 -4.58 6.56 11.36
C GLY A 85 -5.56 7.73 11.39
N GLY A 86 -5.60 8.54 10.34
CA GLY A 86 -6.58 9.61 10.19
C GLY A 86 -8.03 9.09 10.18
N SER A 87 -8.27 7.97 9.50
CA SER A 87 -9.60 7.33 9.46
C SER A 87 -10.03 6.79 10.81
N LEU A 88 -9.10 6.17 11.54
CA LEU A 88 -9.33 5.63 12.88
C LEU A 88 -9.59 6.75 13.90
N PHE A 89 -8.75 7.79 13.90
CA PHE A 89 -8.91 8.95 14.76
C PHE A 89 -10.24 9.67 14.51
N PHE A 90 -10.58 9.87 13.23
CA PHE A 90 -11.85 10.51 12.89
C PHE A 90 -13.04 9.69 13.37
N THR A 91 -13.02 8.38 13.15
CA THR A 91 -14.15 7.49 13.47
C THR A 91 -14.32 7.28 14.97
N LEU A 92 -13.22 7.13 15.72
CA LEU A 92 -13.27 6.77 17.14
C LEU A 92 -13.21 7.97 18.09
N ALA A 93 -12.60 9.08 17.70
CA ALA A 93 -12.48 10.27 18.54
C ALA A 93 -13.41 11.38 18.04
N VAL A 94 -13.20 11.85 16.82
CA VAL A 94 -13.87 13.07 16.32
C VAL A 94 -15.37 12.88 16.13
N ALA A 95 -15.80 11.79 15.48
CA ALA A 95 -17.19 11.51 15.20
C ALA A 95 -18.07 11.42 16.48
N PRO A 96 -17.71 10.65 17.53
CA PRO A 96 -18.53 10.57 18.73
C PRO A 96 -18.55 11.87 19.55
N THR A 97 -17.50 12.68 19.51
CA THR A 97 -17.45 13.97 20.23
C THR A 97 -18.60 14.89 19.85
N PHE A 98 -19.04 14.92 18.59
CA PHE A 98 -20.16 15.77 18.18
C PHE A 98 -21.52 15.32 18.73
N PHE A 99 -21.62 14.09 19.23
CA PHE A 99 -22.86 13.53 19.75
C PHE A 99 -22.91 13.47 21.28
N THR A 100 -21.88 13.93 21.99
CA THR A 100 -21.90 13.92 23.45
C THR A 100 -22.80 15.02 24.01
N ALA A 101 -23.30 14.80 25.23
CA ALA A 101 -24.26 15.70 25.87
C ALA A 101 -23.67 17.09 26.11
N GLU A 102 -22.37 17.19 26.37
CA GLU A 102 -21.67 18.45 26.67
C GLU A 102 -21.64 19.35 25.43
N VAL A 103 -21.31 18.80 24.26
CA VAL A 103 -21.28 19.57 23.01
C VAL A 103 -22.69 19.98 22.61
N LYS A 104 -23.68 19.10 22.81
CA LYS A 104 -25.09 19.39 22.52
C LYS A 104 -25.68 20.45 23.45
N GLN A 105 -25.27 20.49 24.71
CA GLN A 105 -25.68 21.54 25.66
C GLN A 105 -25.17 22.92 25.25
N VAL A 106 -23.96 23.01 24.71
CA VAL A 106 -23.36 24.29 24.30
C VAL A 106 -23.87 24.76 22.95
N PHE A 107 -23.97 23.86 21.95
CA PHE A 107 -24.24 24.25 20.58
C PHE A 107 -25.68 24.00 20.12
N SER A 108 -26.54 23.33 20.89
CA SER A 108 -27.81 22.72 20.45
C SER A 108 -27.62 21.59 19.42
N ASP A 109 -28.60 20.68 19.36
CA ASP A 109 -28.54 19.49 18.51
C ASP A 109 -28.38 19.83 17.01
N ALA A 110 -28.97 20.95 16.57
CA ALA A 110 -28.96 21.37 15.18
C ALA A 110 -27.58 21.88 14.73
N TYR A 111 -26.92 22.74 15.51
CA TYR A 111 -25.59 23.26 15.12
C TYR A 111 -24.50 22.20 15.27
N ALA A 112 -24.57 21.32 16.28
CA ALA A 112 -23.63 20.21 16.41
C ALA A 112 -23.64 19.32 15.15
N GLY A 113 -24.83 19.04 14.61
CA GLY A 113 -24.99 18.32 13.34
C GLY A 113 -24.42 19.06 12.14
N TRP A 114 -24.61 20.39 12.06
CA TRP A 114 -24.07 21.20 10.98
C TRP A 114 -22.53 21.26 10.98
N ILE A 115 -21.92 21.44 12.16
CA ILE A 115 -20.46 21.41 12.32
C ILE A 115 -19.91 20.03 11.93
N ALA A 116 -20.55 18.95 12.38
CA ALA A 116 -20.18 17.59 12.01
C ALA A 116 -20.21 17.38 10.49
N GLN A 117 -21.19 17.93 9.78
CA GLN A 117 -21.25 17.86 8.30
C GLN A 117 -20.07 18.58 7.63
N LYS A 118 -19.68 19.76 8.13
CA LYS A 118 -18.55 20.51 7.58
C LYS A 118 -17.21 19.82 7.84
N VAL A 119 -17.05 19.23 9.02
CA VAL A 119 -15.86 18.45 9.38
C VAL A 119 -15.77 17.16 8.55
N MET A 120 -16.91 16.50 8.31
CA MET A 120 -16.99 15.33 7.43
C MET A 120 -16.60 15.65 5.97
N GLU A 121 -17.01 16.81 5.44
CA GLU A 121 -16.61 17.28 4.10
C GLU A 121 -15.09 17.35 3.94
N ARG A 122 -14.38 17.89 4.95
CA ARG A 122 -12.91 17.94 4.96
C ARG A 122 -12.28 16.56 5.06
N PHE A 123 -12.87 15.67 5.84
CA PHE A 123 -12.42 14.29 5.95
C PHE A 123 -12.56 13.52 4.63
N TYR A 124 -13.63 13.74 3.86
CA TYR A 124 -13.76 13.15 2.51
C TYR A 124 -12.68 13.63 1.55
N LEU A 125 -12.26 14.89 1.62
CA LEU A 125 -11.15 15.38 0.81
C LEU A 125 -9.84 14.65 1.18
N LEU A 126 -9.59 14.44 2.48
CA LEU A 126 -8.44 13.65 2.94
C LEU A 126 -8.48 12.22 2.38
N GLN A 127 -9.64 11.56 2.43
CA GLN A 127 -9.83 10.23 1.85
C GLN A 127 -9.52 10.21 0.35
N LEU A 128 -9.96 11.23 -0.39
CA LEU A 128 -9.72 11.34 -1.83
C LEU A 128 -8.24 11.55 -2.16
N TRP A 129 -7.56 12.44 -1.44
CA TRP A 129 -6.12 12.67 -1.61
C TRP A 129 -5.30 11.43 -1.30
N CYS A 130 -5.55 10.77 -0.16
CA CYS A 130 -4.83 9.55 0.22
C CYS A 130 -5.10 8.40 -0.76
N GLY A 131 -6.34 8.26 -1.23
CA GLY A 131 -6.72 7.29 -2.26
C GLY A 131 -6.03 7.56 -3.60
N ALA A 132 -5.99 8.82 -4.04
CA ALA A 132 -5.29 9.22 -5.26
C ALA A 132 -3.78 8.94 -5.17
N ILE A 133 -3.14 9.26 -4.04
CA ILE A 133 -1.74 8.96 -3.78
C ILE A 133 -1.50 7.44 -3.80
N ALA A 134 -2.38 6.64 -3.18
CA ALA A 134 -2.26 5.18 -3.17
C ALA A 134 -2.36 4.58 -4.58
N VAL A 135 -3.28 5.07 -5.42
CA VAL A 135 -3.41 4.64 -6.82
C VAL A 135 -2.18 5.06 -7.63
N ALA A 136 -1.75 6.31 -7.51
CA ALA A 136 -0.56 6.82 -8.20
C ALA A 136 0.70 6.04 -7.81
N HIS A 137 0.85 5.71 -6.52
CA HIS A 137 1.93 4.89 -6.00
C HIS A 137 1.92 3.48 -6.60
N GLN A 138 0.76 2.81 -6.64
CA GLN A 138 0.62 1.49 -7.29
C GLN A 138 0.95 1.52 -8.78
N LEU A 139 0.52 2.56 -9.50
CA LEU A 139 0.85 2.76 -10.90
C LEU A 139 2.36 3.00 -11.09
N ALA A 140 2.98 3.78 -10.22
CA ALA A 140 4.43 4.01 -10.24
C ALA A 140 5.18 2.69 -10.01
N GLU A 141 4.79 1.86 -9.04
CA GLU A 141 5.40 0.54 -8.84
C GLU A 141 5.27 -0.34 -10.10
N ARG A 142 4.13 -0.31 -10.78
CA ARG A 142 3.91 -1.06 -12.02
C ARG A 142 4.85 -0.61 -13.14
N VAL A 143 4.97 0.70 -13.36
CA VAL A 143 5.75 1.29 -14.46
C VAL A 143 7.25 1.19 -14.21
N TYR A 144 7.71 1.46 -12.98
CA TYR A 144 9.13 1.49 -12.65
C TYR A 144 9.73 0.11 -12.38
N LEU A 145 9.01 -0.79 -11.69
CA LEU A 145 9.53 -2.10 -11.30
C LEU A 145 9.05 -3.24 -12.20
N GLY A 146 8.10 -2.99 -13.11
CA GLY A 146 7.47 -4.05 -13.92
C GLY A 146 6.77 -5.12 -13.08
N ARG A 147 6.47 -4.82 -11.82
CA ARG A 147 5.93 -5.79 -10.87
C ARG A 147 4.47 -6.06 -11.20
N VAL A 148 4.08 -7.33 -11.20
CA VAL A 148 2.67 -7.71 -11.37
C VAL A 148 1.92 -7.31 -10.09
N LEU A 149 1.05 -6.33 -10.19
CA LEU A 149 0.22 -5.90 -9.06
C LEU A 149 -0.75 -7.03 -8.69
N PRO A 150 -0.85 -7.39 -7.40
CA PRO A 150 -1.87 -8.33 -6.96
C PRO A 150 -3.25 -7.71 -7.20
N ARG A 151 -4.05 -8.33 -8.07
CA ARG A 151 -5.40 -7.84 -8.46
C ARG A 151 -6.27 -7.54 -7.24
N LEU A 152 -6.15 -8.36 -6.19
CA LEU A 152 -6.87 -8.16 -4.93
C LEU A 152 -6.60 -6.80 -4.27
N SER A 153 -5.35 -6.32 -4.27
CA SER A 153 -5.02 -5.03 -3.65
C SER A 153 -5.62 -3.86 -4.43
N LEU A 154 -5.62 -3.95 -5.76
CA LEU A 154 -6.31 -3.01 -6.63
C LEU A 154 -7.83 -3.02 -6.40
N TYR A 155 -8.44 -4.21 -6.28
CA TYR A 155 -9.87 -4.32 -6.02
C TYR A 155 -10.25 -3.77 -4.64
N VAL A 156 -9.47 -4.05 -3.59
CA VAL A 156 -9.70 -3.48 -2.26
C VAL A 156 -9.57 -1.96 -2.29
N LEU A 157 -8.51 -1.43 -2.92
CA LEU A 157 -8.30 0.01 -3.02
C LEU A 157 -9.43 0.69 -3.81
N ALA A 158 -9.80 0.14 -4.95
CA ALA A 158 -10.93 0.61 -5.75
C ALA A 158 -12.25 0.53 -4.98
N GLY A 159 -12.47 -0.53 -4.20
CA GLY A 159 -13.63 -0.70 -3.34
C GLY A 159 -13.71 0.36 -2.25
N VAL A 160 -12.61 0.61 -1.53
CA VAL A 160 -12.55 1.66 -0.49
C VAL A 160 -12.81 3.05 -1.09
N ILE A 161 -12.21 3.36 -2.24
CA ILE A 161 -12.44 4.64 -2.93
C ILE A 161 -13.90 4.74 -3.41
N ALA A 162 -14.47 3.67 -3.98
CA ALA A 162 -15.85 3.66 -4.45
C ALA A 162 -16.85 3.84 -3.30
N VAL A 163 -16.62 3.19 -2.16
CA VAL A 163 -17.42 3.36 -0.93
C VAL A 163 -17.30 4.79 -0.41
N GLY A 164 -16.09 5.36 -0.39
CA GLY A 164 -15.87 6.75 0.00
C GLY A 164 -16.57 7.76 -0.90
N LEU A 165 -16.50 7.57 -2.22
CA LEU A 165 -17.15 8.42 -3.22
C LEU A 165 -18.67 8.33 -3.17
N THR A 166 -19.23 7.12 -3.03
CA THR A 166 -20.69 6.95 -2.87
C THR A 166 -21.18 7.57 -1.56
N GLY A 167 -20.40 7.48 -0.48
CA GLY A 167 -20.65 8.21 0.76
C GLY A 167 -20.66 9.74 0.57
N GLY A 168 -19.61 10.31 -0.03
CA GLY A 168 -19.48 11.75 -0.17
C GLY A 168 -20.45 12.37 -1.19
N LEU A 169 -20.60 11.76 -2.37
CA LEU A 169 -21.38 12.36 -3.46
C LEU A 169 -22.89 12.10 -3.35
N TRP A 170 -23.29 10.95 -2.81
CA TRP A 170 -24.71 10.57 -2.73
C TRP A 170 -25.26 10.73 -1.31
N LEU A 171 -24.57 10.15 -0.33
CA LEU A 171 -25.12 10.01 1.01
C LEU A 171 -25.14 11.35 1.76
N GLN A 172 -24.07 12.13 1.62
CA GLN A 172 -23.94 13.45 2.26
C GLN A 172 -25.04 14.46 1.87
N PRO A 173 -25.34 14.73 0.58
CA PRO A 173 -26.40 15.68 0.24
C PRO A 173 -27.78 15.20 0.68
N LYS A 174 -28.01 13.88 0.75
CA LYS A 174 -29.28 13.32 1.22
C LYS A 174 -29.44 13.53 2.74
N LEU A 175 -28.40 13.26 3.52
CA LEU A 175 -28.38 13.51 4.97
C LEU A 175 -28.56 14.99 5.30
N THR A 176 -27.88 15.89 4.57
CA THR A 176 -28.04 17.34 4.78
C THR A 176 -29.47 17.80 4.51
N ARG A 177 -30.10 17.31 3.43
CA ARG A 177 -31.52 17.62 3.13
C ARG A 177 -32.47 17.13 4.23
N LEU A 178 -32.27 15.92 4.74
CA LEU A 178 -33.10 15.39 5.83
C LEU A 178 -32.85 16.10 7.16
N HIS A 179 -31.60 16.49 7.44
CA HIS A 179 -31.28 17.24 8.66
C HIS A 179 -31.93 18.62 8.64
N GLN A 180 -31.92 19.31 7.50
CA GLN A 180 -32.61 20.58 7.31
C GLN A 180 -34.13 20.48 7.48
N THR A 181 -34.76 19.35 7.14
CA THR A 181 -36.21 19.16 7.34
C THR A 181 -36.54 18.82 8.79
N VAL A 182 -35.71 18.03 9.48
CA VAL A 182 -35.90 17.69 10.90
C VAL A 182 -35.73 18.91 11.79
N TYR A 183 -34.68 19.70 11.58
CA TYR A 183 -34.33 20.86 12.42
C TYR A 183 -34.82 22.19 11.84
N ARG A 184 -35.76 22.17 10.90
CA ARG A 184 -36.24 23.38 10.21
C ARG A 184 -36.87 24.40 11.15
N GLU A 185 -37.57 23.93 12.18
CA GLU A 185 -38.21 24.82 13.16
C GLU A 185 -37.17 25.51 14.04
N GLU A 186 -36.13 24.80 14.46
CA GLU A 186 -35.07 25.34 15.32
C GLU A 186 -34.11 26.25 14.55
N LEU A 187 -33.77 25.90 13.30
CA LEU A 187 -32.83 26.66 12.47
C LEU A 187 -33.49 27.81 11.69
N TYR A 188 -34.75 27.68 11.27
CA TYR A 188 -35.45 28.65 10.40
C TYR A 188 -36.76 29.21 10.99
N ARG A 189 -37.15 28.87 12.24
CA ARG A 189 -38.44 29.29 12.87
C ARG A 189 -39.67 29.04 12.00
N GLN A 190 -39.68 27.97 11.20
CA GLN A 190 -40.85 27.57 10.40
C GLN A 190 -41.54 26.37 11.07
N ALA A 191 -42.85 26.49 11.30
CA ALA A 191 -43.65 25.40 11.85
C ALA A 191 -43.66 24.22 10.87
N VAL A 192 -43.28 23.04 11.37
CA VAL A 192 -43.29 21.78 10.60
C VAL A 192 -44.25 20.82 11.27
N THR A 193 -45.13 20.19 10.50
CA THR A 193 -46.10 19.23 11.01
C THR A 193 -45.40 18.08 11.74
N PRO A 194 -45.87 17.66 12.94
CA PRO A 194 -45.20 16.62 13.74
C PRO A 194 -45.08 15.28 13.00
N ALA A 195 -46.03 14.97 12.11
CA ALA A 195 -45.99 13.78 11.25
C ALA A 195 -44.81 13.79 10.27
N GLN A 196 -44.45 14.94 9.70
CA GLN A 196 -43.33 15.07 8.77
C GLN A 196 -41.98 14.91 9.50
N ARG A 197 -41.87 15.42 10.74
CA ARG A 197 -40.66 15.24 11.56
C ARG A 197 -40.39 13.79 11.88
N GLN A 198 -41.40 13.03 12.27
CA GLN A 198 -41.22 11.61 12.62
C GLN A 198 -40.77 10.79 11.41
N GLN A 199 -41.34 11.04 10.23
CA GLN A 199 -40.93 10.36 9.00
C GLN A 199 -39.47 10.72 8.62
N ALA A 200 -39.10 11.99 8.72
CA ALA A 200 -37.75 12.45 8.45
C ALA A 200 -36.73 11.89 9.47
N GLN A 201 -37.08 11.80 10.76
CA GLN A 201 -36.24 11.20 11.79
C GLN A 201 -36.00 9.70 11.56
N ARG A 202 -37.03 8.92 11.18
CA ARG A 202 -36.87 7.49 10.86
C ARG A 202 -35.95 7.29 9.66
N ALA A 203 -36.17 8.05 8.59
CA ALA A 203 -35.32 8.01 7.41
C ALA A 203 -33.89 8.44 7.75
N PHE A 204 -33.72 9.49 8.57
CA PHE A 204 -32.41 9.96 9.01
C PHE A 204 -31.65 8.87 9.78
N ARG A 205 -32.30 8.18 10.74
CA ARG A 205 -31.67 7.09 11.49
C ARG A 205 -31.23 5.93 10.58
N LEU A 206 -32.07 5.56 9.61
CA LEU A 206 -31.77 4.52 8.64
C LEU A 206 -30.55 4.89 7.77
N TRP A 207 -30.56 6.09 7.18
CA TRP A 207 -29.45 6.57 6.35
C TRP A 207 -28.17 6.79 7.15
N HIS A 208 -28.28 7.25 8.40
CA HIS A 208 -27.15 7.41 9.30
C HIS A 208 -26.54 6.06 9.68
N GLY A 209 -27.36 5.04 9.97
CA GLY A 209 -26.91 3.68 10.22
C GLY A 209 -26.20 3.07 9.02
N LEU A 210 -26.73 3.28 7.81
CA LEU A 210 -26.08 2.85 6.56
C LEU A 210 -24.73 3.55 6.36
N ALA A 211 -24.66 4.86 6.64
CA ALA A 211 -23.41 5.62 6.57
C ALA A 211 -22.35 5.09 7.54
N GLN A 212 -22.73 4.79 8.78
CA GLN A 212 -21.85 4.18 9.78
C GLN A 212 -21.35 2.81 9.31
N GLY A 213 -22.24 1.96 8.78
CA GLY A 213 -21.87 0.65 8.24
C GLY A 213 -20.86 0.75 7.10
N LEU A 214 -21.06 1.67 6.15
CA LEU A 214 -20.12 1.92 5.06
C LEU A 214 -18.78 2.45 5.55
N ASN A 215 -18.77 3.33 6.57
CA ASN A 215 -17.54 3.85 7.16
C ASN A 215 -16.73 2.74 7.85
N VAL A 216 -17.39 1.86 8.61
CA VAL A 216 -16.74 0.69 9.24
C VAL A 216 -16.20 -0.27 8.18
N LEU A 217 -16.96 -0.55 7.12
CA LEU A 217 -16.51 -1.38 6.01
C LEU A 217 -15.27 -0.79 5.33
N ALA A 218 -15.27 0.52 5.07
CA ALA A 218 -14.12 1.24 4.53
C ALA A 218 -12.91 1.16 5.47
N LEU A 219 -13.12 1.32 6.79
CA LEU A 219 -12.06 1.22 7.80
C LEU A 219 -11.45 -0.19 7.84
N ILE A 220 -12.26 -1.25 7.76
CA ILE A 220 -11.80 -2.64 7.67
C ILE A 220 -11.00 -2.85 6.39
N GLY A 221 -11.52 -2.40 5.24
CA GLY A 221 -10.82 -2.49 3.96
C GLY A 221 -9.48 -1.76 3.97
N LEU A 222 -9.43 -0.57 4.58
CA LEU A 222 -8.22 0.23 4.72
C LEU A 222 -7.22 -0.40 5.71
N GLY A 223 -7.71 -1.00 6.80
CA GLY A 223 -6.89 -1.78 7.73
C GLY A 223 -6.26 -2.98 7.04
N TYR A 224 -7.03 -3.73 6.26
CA TYR A 224 -6.52 -4.85 5.46
C TYR A 224 -5.49 -4.38 4.41
N TYR A 225 -5.78 -3.27 3.70
CA TYR A 225 -4.84 -2.69 2.74
C TYR A 225 -3.52 -2.28 3.41
N THR A 226 -3.60 -1.54 4.52
CA THR A 226 -2.43 -1.08 5.27
C THR A 226 -1.61 -2.26 5.78
N TRP A 227 -2.28 -3.28 6.33
CA TRP A 227 -1.65 -4.53 6.73
C TRP A 227 -0.90 -5.20 5.57
N ARG A 228 -1.50 -5.25 4.38
CA ARG A 228 -0.88 -5.84 3.18
C ARG A 228 0.29 -5.03 2.64
N VAL A 229 0.28 -3.70 2.79
CA VAL A 229 1.39 -2.82 2.40
C VAL A 229 2.57 -2.98 3.36
N MET A 230 2.30 -3.10 4.67
CA MET A 230 3.32 -3.35 5.69
C MET A 230 3.90 -4.78 5.60
N ASN A 231 3.04 -5.76 5.34
CA ASN A 231 3.38 -7.18 5.26
C ASN A 231 3.20 -7.72 3.83
N PRO A 232 4.12 -7.42 2.90
CA PRO A 232 4.07 -8.00 1.58
C PRO A 232 4.23 -9.54 1.68
N PRO A 233 3.32 -10.35 1.11
CA PRO A 233 3.48 -11.80 1.05
C PRO A 233 4.77 -12.12 0.28
N ASP A 234 5.49 -13.10 0.80
CA ASP A 234 6.94 -13.33 0.73
C ASP A 234 7.73 -12.97 -0.55
N PRO A 235 9.05 -12.71 -0.39
CA PRO A 235 10.01 -12.49 -1.47
C PRO A 235 10.39 -13.84 -2.13
N THR A 236 9.44 -14.52 -2.76
CA THR A 236 9.73 -15.74 -3.52
C THR A 236 10.35 -15.45 -4.89
N ARG A 237 11.44 -14.67 -4.95
CA ARG A 237 12.40 -14.76 -6.09
C ARG A 237 13.73 -14.03 -5.88
N TYR A 238 14.51 -14.48 -4.91
CA TYR A 238 15.96 -14.49 -5.08
C TYR A 238 16.48 -15.89 -4.77
N ILE A 239 16.15 -16.85 -5.64
CA ILE A 239 17.04 -18.00 -5.80
C ILE A 239 18.31 -17.39 -6.39
N SER A 240 19.33 -17.20 -5.56
CA SER A 240 20.67 -16.90 -6.03
C SER A 240 21.06 -18.05 -6.97
N ALA A 241 21.15 -17.76 -8.27
CA ALA A 241 21.69 -18.71 -9.25
C ALA A 241 23.15 -19.14 -8.95
N ALA A 242 23.75 -18.60 -7.89
CA ALA A 242 25.09 -18.92 -7.40
C ALA A 242 25.24 -20.31 -6.76
N LYS A 243 24.15 -21.10 -6.60
CA LYS A 243 24.23 -22.45 -5.98
C LYS A 243 24.05 -23.63 -6.96
N PHE A 244 24.12 -23.39 -8.26
CA PHE A 244 24.32 -24.45 -9.25
C PHE A 244 25.76 -24.34 -9.80
N ARG A 245 26.73 -24.75 -8.98
CA ARG A 245 28.00 -25.23 -9.52
C ARG A 245 27.90 -26.75 -9.56
N TYR A 246 27.83 -27.29 -10.78
CA TYR A 246 28.10 -28.70 -11.07
C TYR A 246 29.62 -28.94 -10.95
#